data_AF-A0A948Q1M2-F1
#
_entry.id   AF-A0A948Q1M2-F1
#
_cell.length_a   1.000
_cell.length_b   1.000
_cell.length_c   1.000
_cell.angle_alpha   90.00
_cell.angle_beta   90.00
_cell.angle_gamma   90.00
#
_symmetry.space_group_name_H-M   'P 1'
#
loop_
_entity.id
_entity.type
_entity.pdbx_description
1 polymer ?
#
loop_
_entity_poly.entity_id
_entity_poly.type
_entity_poly.pdbx_seq_one_letter_code
_entity_poly.pdbx_strand_id
1 'polypeptide(L)'
;KFIPLAHVPYLEGQKAVDELDRAVNELGLKGVTVMTSQRGIRLHDQRLKPFFKKVSELGIPVEVHPTIQKDIWGGEEFFMHSSVSREYEIIKALVEVLWGILPGFPEIKFLFSHYGGGVPFLLGRIMSWYFPGDADIPEEKIGVPMTIREFEDYGLKKGFYELFDRIYFDMAGTGGWMPAVKQALLVLKPQRLCFAADYPWEMSRPSDFKAYVTGIKGLHIPEKDKADMLGQTLIRLFRV
;
A
#
# COMPACT_ATOMS: atom_id res chain seq x y z
N LYS A 1 7.91 22.08 6.17
CA LYS A 1 6.64 22.16 5.39
C LYS A 1 5.83 20.93 5.75
N PHE A 2 4.56 21.09 6.12
CA PHE A 2 3.64 19.97 6.34
C PHE A 2 2.72 19.84 5.12
N ILE A 3 2.43 18.61 4.71
CA ILE A 3 1.52 18.29 3.61
C ILE A 3 0.48 17.32 4.19
N PRO A 4 -0.69 17.81 4.59
CA PRO A 4 -1.73 16.96 5.15
C PRO A 4 -2.50 16.20 4.07
N LEU A 5 -2.99 15.02 4.46
CA LEU A 5 -3.96 14.22 3.70
C LEU A 5 -5.35 14.40 4.29
N ALA A 6 -6.36 14.25 3.45
CA ALA A 6 -7.75 14.28 3.87
C ALA A 6 -8.11 13.03 4.68
N HIS A 7 -8.94 13.21 5.70
CA HIS A 7 -9.62 12.11 6.38
C HIS A 7 -11.12 12.39 6.31
N VAL A 8 -11.82 11.60 5.52
CA VAL A 8 -13.22 11.84 5.16
C VAL A 8 -14.10 10.67 5.59
N PRO A 9 -15.41 10.86 5.79
CA PRO A 9 -16.31 9.77 6.18
C PRO A 9 -16.67 8.90 4.97
N TYR A 10 -15.69 8.20 4.37
CA TYR A 10 -15.78 7.52 3.05
C TYR A 10 -16.90 6.47 2.90
N LEU A 11 -17.55 6.09 3.99
CA LEU A 11 -18.72 5.20 4.01
C LEU A 11 -20.07 5.93 3.92
N GLU A 12 -20.11 7.27 4.00
CA GLU A 12 -21.34 8.07 4.04
C GLU A 12 -21.82 8.51 2.64
N GLY A 13 -21.51 7.70 1.62
CA GLY A 13 -21.97 7.88 0.23
C GLY A 13 -21.59 9.25 -0.35
N GLN A 14 -22.58 9.99 -0.84
CA GLN A 14 -22.36 11.27 -1.51
C GLN A 14 -21.68 12.31 -0.60
N LYS A 15 -21.98 12.30 0.71
CA LYS A 15 -21.33 13.22 1.67
C LYS A 15 -19.81 13.06 1.68
N ALA A 16 -19.32 11.84 1.46
CA ALA A 16 -17.89 11.59 1.41
C ALA A 16 -17.25 12.09 0.12
N VAL A 17 -17.97 11.97 -1.01
CA VAL A 17 -17.54 12.48 -2.32
C VAL A 17 -17.45 14.00 -2.28
N ASP A 18 -18.45 14.66 -1.69
CA ASP A 18 -18.49 16.13 -1.55
C ASP A 18 -17.37 16.62 -0.62
N GLU A 19 -17.18 15.95 0.53
CA GLU A 19 -16.12 16.33 1.47
C GLU A 19 -14.72 16.07 0.88
N LEU A 20 -14.54 15.01 0.09
CA LEU A 20 -13.27 14.78 -0.60
C LEU A 20 -12.99 15.86 -1.65
N ASP A 21 -14.00 16.33 -2.38
CA ASP A 21 -13.85 17.44 -3.32
C ASP A 21 -13.42 18.72 -2.60
N ARG A 22 -14.15 19.09 -1.55
CA ARG A 22 -13.84 20.25 -0.71
C ARG A 22 -12.42 20.18 -0.13
N ALA A 23 -12.04 19.03 0.40
CA ALA A 23 -10.72 18.80 0.97
C ALA A 23 -9.58 19.03 -0.03
N VAL A 24 -9.76 18.62 -1.29
CA VAL A 24 -8.71 18.71 -2.30
C VAL A 24 -8.73 20.05 -3.03
N ASN A 25 -9.89 20.49 -3.51
CA ASN A 25 -10.02 21.66 -4.37
C ASN A 25 -10.08 22.97 -3.58
N GLU A 26 -10.64 22.97 -2.37
CA GLU A 26 -10.74 24.19 -1.56
C GLU A 26 -9.64 24.27 -0.48
N LEU A 27 -9.37 23.16 0.22
CA LEU A 27 -8.36 23.14 1.30
C LEU A 27 -6.94 22.79 0.81
N GLY A 28 -6.81 22.33 -0.43
CA GLY A 28 -5.51 22.02 -1.03
C GLY A 28 -4.82 20.77 -0.49
N LEU A 29 -5.55 19.86 0.17
CA LEU A 29 -5.02 18.57 0.63
C LEU A 29 -4.59 17.73 -0.58
N LYS A 30 -3.50 16.96 -0.40
CA LYS A 30 -2.79 16.33 -1.54
C LYS A 30 -3.10 14.86 -1.75
N GLY A 31 -3.98 14.29 -0.93
CA GLY A 31 -4.36 12.88 -0.94
C GLY A 31 -5.41 12.60 0.11
N VAL A 32 -5.78 11.34 0.25
CA VAL A 32 -6.74 10.88 1.26
C VAL A 32 -6.20 9.66 1.98
N THR A 33 -6.40 9.61 3.30
CA THR A 33 -6.10 8.44 4.12
C THR A 33 -7.37 7.63 4.32
N VAL A 34 -7.29 6.32 4.08
CA VAL A 34 -8.34 5.34 4.37
C VAL A 34 -7.79 4.24 5.27
N MET A 35 -8.68 3.55 5.97
CA MET A 35 -8.30 2.37 6.76
C MET A 35 -8.42 1.11 5.91
N THR A 36 -7.70 0.04 6.25
CA THR A 36 -7.82 -1.28 5.58
C THR A 36 -9.27 -1.81 5.56
N SER A 37 -10.07 -1.43 6.55
CA SER A 37 -11.52 -1.60 6.62
C SER A 37 -12.14 -0.62 7.62
N GLN A 38 -13.45 -0.40 7.54
CA GLN A 38 -14.16 0.41 8.53
C GLN A 38 -15.57 -0.11 8.73
N ARG A 39 -15.99 -0.30 9.99
CA ARG A 39 -17.31 -0.87 10.35
C ARG A 39 -17.59 -2.20 9.63
N GLY A 40 -16.56 -3.04 9.48
CA GLY A 40 -16.63 -4.31 8.75
C GLY A 40 -16.68 -4.19 7.22
N ILE A 41 -16.63 -2.97 6.68
CA ILE A 41 -16.65 -2.73 5.24
C ILE A 41 -15.21 -2.63 4.73
N ARG A 42 -14.91 -3.46 3.74
CA ARG A 42 -13.59 -3.59 3.12
C ARG A 42 -13.46 -2.64 1.94
N LEU A 43 -12.24 -2.29 1.56
CA LEU A 43 -12.00 -1.26 0.54
C LEU A 43 -12.59 -1.62 -0.84
N HIS A 44 -12.63 -2.89 -1.21
CA HIS A 44 -13.20 -3.33 -2.50
C HIS A 44 -14.74 -3.42 -2.52
N ASP A 45 -15.42 -3.05 -1.43
CA ASP A 45 -16.88 -3.09 -1.37
C ASP A 45 -17.51 -2.14 -2.41
N GLN A 46 -18.57 -2.60 -3.07
CA GLN A 46 -19.26 -1.85 -4.14
C GLN A 46 -19.75 -0.47 -3.68
N ARG A 47 -20.06 -0.30 -2.38
CA ARG A 47 -20.48 0.98 -1.80
C ARG A 47 -19.41 2.06 -1.90
N LEU A 48 -18.13 1.68 -2.01
CA LEU A 48 -17.01 2.60 -2.12
C LEU A 48 -16.65 2.95 -3.57
N LYS A 49 -17.31 2.36 -4.57
CA LYS A 49 -17.04 2.70 -5.97
C LYS A 49 -17.21 4.19 -6.30
N PRO A 50 -18.28 4.88 -5.87
CA PRO A 50 -18.41 6.33 -6.11
C PRO A 50 -17.27 7.13 -5.48
N PHE A 51 -16.80 6.71 -4.30
CA PHE A 51 -15.66 7.32 -3.63
C PHE A 51 -14.36 7.15 -4.44
N PHE A 52 -14.04 5.92 -4.88
CA PHE A 52 -12.85 5.69 -5.71
C PHE A 52 -12.94 6.34 -7.10
N LYS A 53 -14.14 6.43 -7.68
CA LYS A 53 -14.35 7.22 -8.90
C LYS A 53 -13.95 8.68 -8.67
N LYS A 54 -14.37 9.29 -7.55
CA LYS A 54 -13.98 10.65 -7.21
C LYS A 54 -12.48 10.80 -6.97
N VAL A 55 -11.85 9.87 -6.25
CA VAL A 55 -10.39 9.83 -6.07
C VAL A 55 -9.67 9.81 -7.42
N SER A 56 -10.14 8.97 -8.36
CA SER A 56 -9.58 8.87 -9.70
C SER A 56 -9.75 10.17 -10.50
N GLU A 57 -10.93 10.80 -10.45
CA GLU A 57 -11.21 12.09 -11.10
C GLU A 57 -10.31 13.22 -10.57
N LEU A 58 -10.08 13.27 -9.25
CA LEU A 58 -9.20 14.25 -8.62
C LEU A 58 -7.71 13.95 -8.88
N GLY A 59 -7.38 12.72 -9.29
CA GLY A 59 -6.01 12.30 -9.59
C GLY A 59 -5.08 12.35 -8.38
N ILE A 60 -5.63 12.14 -7.18
CA ILE A 60 -4.90 12.13 -5.91
C ILE A 60 -4.50 10.70 -5.50
N PRO A 61 -3.39 10.53 -4.76
CA PRO A 61 -3.04 9.26 -4.13
C PRO A 61 -3.93 8.94 -2.90
N VAL A 62 -4.04 7.65 -2.60
CA VAL A 62 -4.70 7.10 -1.41
C VAL A 62 -3.66 6.48 -0.50
N GLU A 63 -3.55 6.94 0.73
CA GLU A 63 -2.78 6.26 1.77
C GLU A 63 -3.70 5.25 2.48
N VAL A 64 -3.22 4.00 2.61
CA VAL A 64 -3.95 2.91 3.26
C VAL A 64 -3.27 2.56 4.57
N HIS A 65 -3.90 2.98 5.66
CA HIS A 65 -3.42 2.77 7.01
C HIS A 65 -4.13 1.56 7.65
N PRO A 66 -3.46 0.77 8.51
CA PRO A 66 -4.09 -0.35 9.19
C PRO A 66 -5.31 0.06 10.03
N THR A 67 -6.34 -0.79 9.97
CA THR A 67 -7.45 -0.76 10.94
C THR A 67 -7.02 -1.43 12.22
N ILE A 68 -7.44 -0.87 13.35
CA ILE A 68 -7.29 -1.53 14.64
C ILE A 68 -8.40 -2.57 14.77
N GLN A 69 -8.10 -3.82 14.39
CA GLN A 69 -9.01 -4.95 14.56
C GLN A 69 -8.41 -5.94 15.55
N LYS A 70 -9.06 -6.09 16.72
CA LYS A 70 -8.56 -6.91 17.83
C LYS A 70 -8.99 -8.38 17.71
N ASP A 71 -10.12 -8.63 17.05
CA ASP A 71 -10.71 -9.96 16.98
C ASP A 71 -10.23 -10.68 15.72
N ILE A 72 -8.97 -11.12 15.73
CA ILE A 72 -8.53 -12.22 14.88
C ILE A 72 -8.87 -13.51 15.64
N TRP A 73 -9.11 -14.62 14.92
CA TRP A 73 -9.34 -15.92 15.56
C TRP A 73 -8.09 -16.34 16.36
N GLY A 74 -8.11 -16.07 17.67
CA GLY A 74 -6.92 -16.10 18.51
C GLY A 74 -6.03 -14.85 18.34
N GLY A 75 -5.02 -14.70 19.21
CA GLY A 75 -4.06 -13.59 19.11
C GLY A 75 -4.47 -12.32 19.89
N GLU A 76 -5.11 -12.48 21.04
CA GLU A 76 -5.37 -11.37 21.97
C GLU A 76 -4.21 -11.13 22.96
N GLU A 77 -3.30 -12.11 23.10
CA GLU A 77 -2.15 -12.04 24.01
C GLU A 77 -0.87 -11.53 23.30
N PHE A 78 0.18 -11.26 24.08
CA PHE A 78 1.55 -10.95 23.60
C PHE A 78 1.66 -9.83 22.56
N PHE A 79 0.77 -8.83 22.60
CA PHE A 79 0.71 -7.74 21.62
C PHE A 79 0.56 -8.23 20.17
N MET A 80 -0.04 -9.40 19.95
CA MET A 80 -0.28 -10.00 18.63
C MET A 80 -0.96 -9.05 17.65
N HIS A 81 -1.86 -8.21 18.17
CA HIS A 81 -2.45 -7.12 17.40
C HIS A 81 -1.39 -6.27 16.67
N SER A 82 -0.38 -5.80 17.41
CA SER A 82 0.62 -4.87 16.89
C SER A 82 1.77 -5.57 16.19
N SER A 83 2.09 -6.81 16.55
CA SER A 83 3.21 -7.56 15.96
C SER A 83 2.84 -8.34 14.70
N VAL A 84 1.58 -8.76 14.53
CA VAL A 84 1.17 -9.63 13.42
C VAL A 84 -0.16 -9.21 12.80
N SER A 85 -1.22 -9.05 13.61
CA SER A 85 -2.60 -8.86 13.09
C SER A 85 -2.73 -7.60 12.24
N ARG A 86 -2.07 -6.51 12.66
CA ARG A 86 -2.00 -5.26 11.91
C ARG A 86 -1.41 -5.47 10.52
N GLU A 87 -0.30 -6.20 10.42
CA GLU A 87 0.37 -6.46 9.15
C GLU A 87 -0.48 -7.35 8.24
N TYR A 88 -1.17 -8.33 8.81
CA TYR A 88 -2.17 -9.13 8.09
C TYR A 88 -3.28 -8.26 7.48
N GLU A 89 -3.82 -7.30 8.23
CA GLU A 89 -4.86 -6.39 7.73
C GLU A 89 -4.38 -5.56 6.52
N ILE A 90 -3.12 -5.11 6.56
CA ILE A 90 -2.50 -4.33 5.48
C ILE A 90 -2.35 -5.19 4.22
N ILE A 91 -1.73 -6.37 4.31
CA ILE A 91 -1.52 -7.23 3.14
C ILE A 91 -2.82 -7.75 2.55
N LYS A 92 -3.82 -8.07 3.40
CA LYS A 92 -5.17 -8.42 2.95
C LYS A 92 -5.77 -7.29 2.12
N ALA A 93 -5.77 -6.07 2.65
CA ALA A 93 -6.29 -4.91 1.93
C ALA A 93 -5.53 -4.63 0.63
N LEU A 94 -4.22 -4.88 0.58
CA LEU A 94 -3.43 -4.74 -0.63
C LEU A 94 -3.86 -5.70 -1.73
N VAL A 95 -4.06 -6.98 -1.39
CA VAL A 95 -4.59 -7.98 -2.33
C VAL A 95 -5.99 -7.57 -2.79
N GLU A 96 -6.84 -7.11 -1.88
CA GLU A 96 -8.19 -6.63 -2.22
C GLU A 96 -8.17 -5.39 -3.14
N VAL A 97 -7.22 -4.47 -2.96
CA VAL A 97 -7.02 -3.32 -3.85
C VAL A 97 -6.56 -3.78 -5.23
N LEU A 98 -5.58 -4.69 -5.28
CA LEU A 98 -4.99 -5.18 -6.53
C LEU A 98 -5.99 -5.93 -7.41
N TRP A 99 -6.91 -6.69 -6.82
CA TRP A 99 -7.96 -7.42 -7.56
C TRP A 99 -9.28 -6.66 -7.69
N GLY A 100 -9.69 -5.94 -6.65
CA GLY A 100 -11.05 -5.42 -6.54
C GLY A 100 -11.20 -3.98 -6.98
N ILE A 101 -10.12 -3.19 -6.96
CA ILE A 101 -10.19 -1.74 -7.17
C ILE A 101 -9.39 -1.33 -8.40
N LEU A 102 -8.11 -1.70 -8.46
CA LEU A 102 -7.20 -1.28 -9.52
C LEU A 102 -7.65 -1.69 -10.94
N PRO A 103 -8.30 -2.85 -11.18
CA PRO A 103 -8.83 -3.15 -12.51
C PRO A 103 -9.90 -2.16 -12.99
N GLY A 104 -10.68 -1.58 -12.08
CA GLY A 104 -11.67 -0.55 -12.40
C GLY A 104 -11.13 0.88 -12.37
N PHE A 105 -10.02 1.11 -11.65
CA PHE A 105 -9.42 2.42 -11.45
C PHE A 105 -7.88 2.36 -11.57
N PRO A 106 -7.35 2.00 -12.75
CA PRO A 106 -5.91 1.68 -12.91
C PRO A 106 -4.98 2.89 -12.75
N GLU A 107 -5.53 4.11 -12.72
CA GLU A 107 -4.75 5.34 -12.53
C GLU A 107 -4.56 5.74 -11.07
N ILE A 108 -5.35 5.19 -10.13
CA ILE A 108 -5.21 5.49 -8.71
C ILE A 108 -3.88 4.93 -8.21
N LYS A 109 -3.17 5.73 -7.42
CA LYS A 109 -1.93 5.33 -6.75
C LYS A 109 -2.20 5.12 -5.27
N PHE A 110 -1.79 3.97 -4.75
CA PHE A 110 -1.95 3.63 -3.34
C PHE A 110 -0.62 3.67 -2.62
N LEU A 111 -0.57 4.24 -1.42
CA LEU A 111 0.57 4.17 -0.51
C LEU A 111 0.15 3.31 0.69
N PHE A 112 0.68 2.09 0.77
CA PHE A 112 0.40 1.18 1.87
C PHE A 112 1.42 1.33 2.99
N SER A 113 0.93 1.27 4.23
CA SER A 113 1.80 1.27 5.40
C SER A 113 2.66 0.01 5.50
N HIS A 114 3.80 0.12 6.18
CA HIS A 114 4.59 -0.99 6.72
C HIS A 114 5.01 -2.03 5.67
N TYR A 115 5.59 -1.57 4.56
CA TYR A 115 5.97 -2.45 3.45
C TYR A 115 4.78 -3.28 2.90
N GLY A 116 3.56 -2.79 3.08
CA GLY A 116 2.34 -3.48 2.67
C GLY A 116 2.01 -4.70 3.53
N GLY A 117 2.44 -4.75 4.79
CA GLY A 117 2.14 -5.89 5.67
C GLY A 117 3.04 -7.10 5.42
N GLY A 118 4.26 -6.87 4.93
CA GLY A 118 5.20 -7.94 4.55
C GLY A 118 5.07 -8.44 3.11
N VAL A 119 4.45 -7.64 2.21
CA VAL A 119 4.35 -7.96 0.78
C VAL A 119 5.68 -8.34 0.14
N PRO A 120 6.81 -7.68 0.42
CA PRO A 120 8.10 -8.14 -0.09
C PRO A 120 8.37 -9.63 0.10
N PHE A 121 7.98 -10.20 1.24
CA PHE A 121 8.20 -11.62 1.53
C PHE A 121 7.15 -12.49 0.83
N LEU A 122 5.90 -12.01 0.78
CA LEU A 122 4.76 -12.78 0.26
C LEU A 122 4.48 -12.55 -1.23
N LEU A 123 5.23 -11.69 -1.94
CA LEU A 123 4.95 -11.32 -3.33
C LEU A 123 4.87 -12.52 -4.26
N GLY A 124 5.82 -13.46 -4.16
CA GLY A 124 5.79 -14.68 -4.97
C GLY A 124 4.53 -15.53 -4.72
N ARG A 125 4.02 -15.54 -3.48
CA ARG A 125 2.75 -16.19 -3.13
C ARG A 125 1.56 -15.42 -3.69
N ILE A 126 1.56 -14.09 -3.63
CA ILE A 126 0.48 -13.28 -4.23
C ILE A 126 0.42 -13.55 -5.73
N MET A 127 1.57 -13.57 -6.41
CA MET A 127 1.66 -13.87 -7.85
C MET A 127 1.19 -15.29 -8.18
N SER A 128 1.56 -16.30 -7.37
CA SER A 128 1.14 -17.69 -7.62
C SER A 128 -0.38 -17.89 -7.55
N TRP A 129 -1.10 -16.97 -6.90
CA TRP A 129 -2.55 -17.00 -6.75
C TRP A 129 -3.28 -15.90 -7.54
N TYR A 130 -2.60 -15.26 -8.50
CA TYR A 130 -3.17 -14.19 -9.33
C TYR A 130 -3.97 -14.72 -10.52
N PHE A 131 -5.29 -14.69 -10.40
CA PHE A 131 -6.24 -15.08 -11.45
C PHE A 131 -7.11 -13.88 -11.85
N PRO A 132 -6.68 -13.05 -12.82
CA PRO A 132 -7.53 -12.00 -13.36
C PRO A 132 -8.65 -12.62 -14.22
N GLY A 133 -9.86 -12.04 -14.17
CA GLY A 133 -11.06 -12.66 -14.72
C GLY A 133 -11.11 -12.77 -16.26
N ASP A 134 -10.21 -12.08 -16.96
CA ASP A 134 -10.09 -12.04 -18.42
C ASP A 134 -8.89 -12.84 -18.95
N ALA A 135 -8.10 -13.48 -18.09
CA ALA A 135 -6.96 -14.28 -18.53
C ALA A 135 -7.37 -15.67 -19.04
N ASP A 136 -6.67 -16.12 -20.07
CA ASP A 136 -6.77 -17.47 -20.64
C ASP A 136 -5.94 -18.45 -19.79
N ILE A 137 -6.49 -18.82 -18.62
CA ILE A 137 -5.89 -19.77 -17.69
C ILE A 137 -6.70 -21.08 -17.78
N PRO A 138 -6.05 -22.25 -17.98
CA PRO A 138 -6.74 -23.53 -17.99
C PRO A 138 -7.58 -23.75 -16.73
N GLU A 139 -8.79 -24.30 -16.87
CA GLU A 139 -9.75 -24.46 -15.77
C GLU A 139 -9.16 -25.28 -14.61
N GLU A 140 -8.34 -26.29 -14.92
CA GLU A 140 -7.65 -27.13 -13.93
C GLU A 140 -6.60 -26.39 -13.10
N LYS A 141 -6.19 -25.18 -13.52
CA LYS A 141 -5.27 -24.32 -12.76
C LYS A 141 -5.99 -23.34 -11.85
N ILE A 142 -7.28 -23.09 -12.04
CA ILE A 142 -8.03 -22.19 -11.18
C ILE A 142 -8.11 -22.78 -9.76
N GLY A 143 -7.62 -22.03 -8.77
CA GLY A 143 -7.56 -22.49 -7.38
C GLY A 143 -6.35 -23.35 -7.03
N VAL A 144 -5.37 -23.48 -7.93
CA VAL A 144 -4.09 -24.17 -7.70
C VAL A 144 -2.96 -23.17 -7.89
N PRO A 145 -1.94 -23.11 -7.00
CA PRO A 145 -0.87 -22.13 -7.15
C PRO A 145 -0.09 -22.35 -8.44
N MET A 146 0.09 -21.28 -9.22
CA MET A 146 0.95 -21.28 -10.40
C MET A 146 2.41 -21.15 -10.00
N THR A 147 3.27 -21.84 -10.72
CA THR A 147 4.71 -21.55 -10.72
C THR A 147 4.97 -20.20 -11.41
N ILE A 148 6.16 -19.63 -11.19
CA ILE A 148 6.56 -18.38 -11.87
C ILE A 148 6.62 -18.56 -13.39
N ARG A 149 6.95 -19.76 -13.88
CA ARG A 149 6.97 -20.05 -15.32
C ARG A 149 5.56 -20.05 -15.90
N GLU A 150 4.63 -20.75 -15.27
CA GLU A 150 3.23 -20.75 -15.71
C GLU A 150 2.61 -19.35 -15.69
N PHE A 151 2.93 -18.55 -14.67
CA PHE A 151 2.52 -17.15 -14.60
C PHE A 151 3.04 -16.31 -15.78
N GLU A 152 4.23 -16.62 -16.30
CA GLU A 152 4.78 -16.01 -17.51
C GLU A 152 4.18 -16.58 -18.79
N ASP A 153 4.04 -17.90 -18.87
CA ASP A 153 3.49 -18.63 -20.02
C ASP A 153 2.03 -18.22 -20.30
N TYR A 154 1.24 -17.96 -19.25
CA TYR A 154 -0.13 -17.43 -19.36
C TYR A 154 -0.19 -15.90 -19.54
N GLY A 155 0.95 -15.23 -19.72
CA GLY A 155 1.00 -13.80 -20.04
C GLY A 155 0.59 -12.86 -18.90
N LEU A 156 0.48 -13.35 -17.67
CA LEU A 156 -0.07 -12.59 -16.52
C LEU A 156 0.87 -11.52 -16.00
N LYS A 157 2.17 -11.68 -16.24
CA LYS A 157 3.22 -10.81 -15.71
C LYS A 157 3.01 -9.35 -16.05
N LYS A 158 2.66 -9.03 -17.31
CA LYS A 158 2.49 -7.65 -17.73
C LYS A 158 1.31 -6.99 -17.02
N GLY A 159 0.12 -7.60 -17.09
CA GLY A 159 -1.09 -7.06 -16.45
C GLY A 159 -0.96 -6.95 -14.93
N PHE A 160 -0.34 -7.94 -14.28
CA PHE A 160 -0.06 -7.89 -12.86
C PHE A 160 0.81 -6.68 -12.50
N TYR A 161 1.96 -6.49 -13.17
CA TYR A 161 2.86 -5.40 -12.84
C TYR A 161 2.33 -4.03 -13.27
N GLU A 162 1.47 -3.94 -14.29
CA GLU A 162 0.77 -2.69 -14.65
C GLU A 162 -0.09 -2.16 -13.49
N LEU A 163 -0.73 -3.05 -12.74
CA LEU A 163 -1.51 -2.70 -11.55
C LEU A 163 -0.63 -2.61 -10.31
N PHE A 164 0.25 -3.58 -10.06
CA PHE A 164 1.11 -3.62 -8.88
C PHE A 164 2.06 -2.42 -8.82
N ASP A 165 2.53 -1.91 -9.96
CA ASP A 165 3.34 -0.69 -10.02
C ASP A 165 2.56 0.60 -9.67
N ARG A 166 1.25 0.53 -9.42
CA ARG A 166 0.45 1.63 -8.84
C ARG A 166 0.51 1.66 -7.31
N ILE A 167 1.13 0.65 -6.70
CA ILE A 167 1.24 0.48 -5.26
C ILE A 167 2.62 0.94 -4.80
N TYR A 168 2.62 1.83 -3.82
CA TYR A 168 3.75 2.37 -3.11
C TYR A 168 3.70 1.86 -1.67
N PHE A 169 4.84 1.84 -1.03
CA PHE A 169 5.04 1.26 0.29
C PHE A 169 5.78 2.26 1.14
N ASP A 170 5.20 2.62 2.27
CA ASP A 170 5.99 3.25 3.31
C ASP A 170 6.94 2.22 3.94
N MET A 171 8.05 2.70 4.47
CA MET A 171 9.10 1.87 5.07
C MET A 171 9.09 1.93 6.61
N ALA A 172 7.94 2.23 7.22
CA ALA A 172 7.72 2.20 8.66
C ALA A 172 7.42 0.78 9.17
N GLY A 173 7.07 0.63 10.44
CA GLY A 173 6.59 -0.61 11.06
C GLY A 173 7.68 -1.64 11.46
N THR A 174 8.97 -1.29 11.39
CA THR A 174 10.09 -2.22 11.65
C THR A 174 11.22 -1.66 12.54
N GLY A 175 11.00 -0.52 13.20
CA GLY A 175 11.99 0.23 13.97
C GLY A 175 13.17 0.75 13.14
N GLY A 176 13.03 0.87 11.82
CA GLY A 176 14.15 1.22 10.92
C GLY A 176 15.14 0.07 10.72
N TRP A 177 14.71 -1.17 10.91
CA TRP A 177 15.54 -2.35 10.78
C TRP A 177 15.97 -2.58 9.32
N MET A 178 17.22 -2.25 9.00
CA MET A 178 17.77 -2.30 7.63
C MET A 178 17.61 -3.65 6.88
N PRO A 179 17.59 -4.83 7.53
CA PRO A 179 17.22 -6.07 6.86
C PRO A 179 15.86 -6.02 6.16
N ALA A 180 14.85 -5.34 6.71
CA ALA A 180 13.55 -5.15 6.05
C ALA A 180 13.71 -4.35 4.75
N VAL A 181 14.46 -3.24 4.78
CA VAL A 181 14.78 -2.44 3.58
C VAL A 181 15.47 -3.28 2.51
N LYS A 182 16.49 -4.05 2.90
CA LYS A 182 17.25 -4.90 1.97
C LYS A 182 16.37 -5.98 1.36
N GLN A 183 15.49 -6.58 2.15
CA GLN A 183 14.57 -7.61 1.69
C GLN A 183 13.51 -7.02 0.74
N ALA A 184 13.00 -5.82 1.01
CA ALA A 184 12.13 -5.09 0.08
C ALA A 184 12.81 -4.83 -1.26
N LEU A 185 14.08 -4.40 -1.25
CA LEU A 185 14.85 -4.13 -2.48
C LEU A 185 15.15 -5.37 -3.34
N LEU A 186 14.96 -6.58 -2.82
CA LEU A 186 15.09 -7.80 -3.64
C LEU A 186 13.95 -7.95 -4.66
N VAL A 187 12.77 -7.39 -4.36
CA VAL A 187 11.55 -7.64 -5.15
C VAL A 187 10.76 -6.39 -5.51
N LEU A 188 10.99 -5.27 -4.82
CA LEU A 188 10.34 -3.98 -5.06
C LEU A 188 11.31 -2.98 -5.69
N LYS A 189 10.77 -2.12 -6.55
CA LYS A 189 11.51 -1.01 -7.15
C LYS A 189 11.75 0.08 -6.09
N PRO A 190 12.95 0.67 -5.99
CA PRO A 190 13.21 1.79 -5.07
C PRO A 190 12.22 2.95 -5.23
N GLN A 191 11.72 3.19 -6.44
CA GLN A 191 10.70 4.21 -6.76
C GLN A 191 9.31 3.91 -6.20
N ARG A 192 9.12 2.77 -5.54
CA ARG A 192 7.89 2.41 -4.83
C ARG A 192 8.07 2.40 -3.32
N LEU A 193 9.29 2.55 -2.83
CA LEU A 193 9.60 2.61 -1.41
C LEU A 193 9.66 4.08 -0.96
N CYS A 194 9.04 4.39 0.18
CA CYS A 194 8.96 5.73 0.73
C CYS A 194 9.37 5.73 2.20
N PHE A 195 10.33 6.56 2.57
CA PHE A 195 10.72 6.73 3.97
C PHE A 195 9.50 7.16 4.80
N ALA A 196 9.27 6.44 5.90
CA ALA A 196 8.28 6.75 6.92
C ALA A 196 8.81 6.24 8.27
N ALA A 197 8.21 6.72 9.34
CA ALA A 197 8.70 6.50 10.69
C ALA A 197 7.61 6.20 11.72
N ASP A 198 6.34 6.16 11.27
CA ASP A 198 5.13 6.03 12.10
C ASP A 198 5.23 6.84 13.42
N TYR A 199 5.66 8.11 13.30
CA TYR A 199 5.80 8.99 14.44
C TYR A 199 4.41 9.33 15.01
N PRO A 200 4.21 9.29 16.33
CA PRO A 200 5.22 9.07 17.38
C PRO A 200 5.32 7.62 17.89
N TRP A 201 4.63 6.66 17.26
CA TRP A 201 4.46 5.30 17.77
C TRP A 201 5.70 4.41 17.62
N GLU A 202 6.31 4.41 16.44
CA GLU A 202 7.47 3.56 16.15
C GLU A 202 8.77 4.30 16.45
N MET A 203 9.02 5.42 15.76
CA MET A 203 10.18 6.27 16.00
C MET A 203 9.75 7.58 16.64
N SER A 204 10.33 7.90 17.80
CA SER A 204 10.05 9.14 18.52
C SER A 204 11.31 9.96 18.84
N ARG A 205 12.51 9.37 18.78
CA ARG A 205 13.77 10.06 19.12
C ARG A 205 14.51 10.48 17.86
N PRO A 206 15.03 11.72 17.77
CA PRO A 206 15.81 12.18 16.62
C PRO A 206 16.99 11.27 16.22
N SER A 207 17.58 10.54 17.18
CA SER A 207 18.64 9.57 16.92
C SER A 207 18.17 8.40 16.04
N ASP A 208 16.93 7.94 16.22
CA ASP A 208 16.38 6.79 15.49
C ASP A 208 16.15 7.17 14.02
N PHE A 209 15.58 8.36 13.77
CA PHE A 209 15.46 8.91 12.41
C PHE A 209 16.82 9.03 11.71
N LYS A 210 17.82 9.59 12.40
CA LYS A 210 19.18 9.77 11.85
C LYS A 210 19.82 8.42 11.52
N ALA A 211 19.70 7.44 12.41
CA ALA A 211 20.23 6.10 12.18
C ALA A 211 19.59 5.46 10.94
N TYR A 212 18.26 5.58 10.81
CA TYR A 212 17.56 4.97 9.69
C TYR A 212 17.91 5.62 8.34
N VAL A 213 17.92 6.95 8.27
CA VAL A 213 18.36 7.69 7.07
C VAL A 213 19.81 7.37 6.72
N THR A 214 20.69 7.26 7.72
CA THR A 214 22.10 6.88 7.50
C THR A 214 22.21 5.47 6.93
N GLY A 215 21.41 4.52 7.44
CA GLY A 215 21.34 3.17 6.93
C GLY A 215 20.93 3.11 5.45
N ILE A 216 19.90 3.88 5.06
CA ILE A 216 19.46 3.97 3.66
C ILE A 216 20.54 4.61 2.77
N LYS A 217 21.20 5.68 3.23
CA LYS A 217 22.31 6.31 2.49
C LYS A 217 23.50 5.37 2.29
N GLY A 218 23.74 4.46 3.22
CA GLY A 218 24.80 3.43 3.15
C GLY A 218 24.50 2.24 2.24
N LEU A 219 23.33 2.17 1.59
CA LEU A 219 23.02 1.11 0.63
C LEU A 219 23.91 1.19 -0.62
N HIS A 220 24.23 0.05 -1.23
CA HIS A 220 25.06 -0.04 -2.44
C HIS A 220 24.15 -0.05 -3.70
N ILE A 221 23.37 1.01 -3.88
CA ILE A 221 22.45 1.23 -4.99
C ILE A 221 22.67 2.64 -5.57
N PRO A 222 22.18 2.96 -6.78
CA PRO A 222 22.31 4.30 -7.35
C PRO A 222 21.83 5.41 -6.41
N GLU A 223 22.54 6.55 -6.37
CA GLU A 223 22.17 7.69 -5.51
C GLU A 223 20.77 8.22 -5.78
N LYS A 224 20.32 8.16 -7.04
CA LYS A 224 18.95 8.50 -7.44
C LYS A 224 17.92 7.63 -6.71
N ASP A 225 18.18 6.33 -6.58
CA ASP A 225 17.28 5.38 -5.93
C ASP A 225 17.19 5.66 -4.42
N LYS A 226 18.32 6.00 -3.79
CA LYS A 226 18.34 6.44 -2.39
C LYS A 226 17.53 7.72 -2.19
N ALA A 227 17.67 8.69 -3.11
CA ALA A 227 16.91 9.94 -3.06
C ALA A 227 15.41 9.71 -3.28
N ASP A 228 15.05 8.79 -4.17
CA ASP A 228 13.68 8.33 -4.39
C ASP A 228 13.08 7.77 -3.10
N MET A 229 13.78 6.82 -2.46
CA MET A 229 13.38 6.22 -1.19
C MET A 229 13.26 7.25 -0.06
N LEU A 230 14.18 8.22 0.03
CA LEU A 230 14.24 9.21 1.11
C LEU A 230 13.27 10.39 0.94
N GLY A 231 12.56 10.50 -0.19
CA GLY A 231 11.47 11.47 -0.32
C GLY A 231 11.13 11.93 -1.72
N GLN A 232 12.00 11.74 -2.73
CA GLN A 232 11.68 12.19 -4.10
C GLN A 232 10.48 11.44 -4.68
N THR A 233 10.25 10.20 -4.26
CA THR A 233 9.03 9.45 -4.59
C THR A 233 7.79 10.14 -4.04
N LEU A 234 7.77 10.50 -2.75
CA LEU A 234 6.63 11.19 -2.12
C LEU A 234 6.39 12.58 -2.74
N ILE A 235 7.45 13.32 -3.05
CA ILE A 235 7.37 14.62 -3.73
C ILE A 235 6.61 14.50 -5.06
N ARG A 236 6.96 13.51 -5.88
CA ARG A 236 6.26 13.26 -7.15
C ARG A 236 4.85 12.70 -6.96
N LEU A 237 4.66 11.82 -5.98
CA LEU A 237 3.38 11.17 -5.71
C LEU A 237 2.32 12.19 -5.29
N PHE A 238 2.67 13.13 -4.40
CA PHE A 238 1.78 14.14 -3.86
C PHE A 238 1.84 15.49 -4.58
N ARG A 239 2.75 15.66 -5.57
CA ARG A 239 2.92 16.87 -6.40
C ARG A 239 3.23 18.12 -5.56
N VAL A 240 4.30 18.09 -4.75
CA VAL A 240 4.60 19.07 -3.67
C VAL A 240 5.97 19.73 -3.72
#